data_AF-A0A1Y4C9Y7-F1
#
_entry.id   AF-A0A1Y4C9Y7-F1
#
_cell.length_a   1.000
_cell.length_b   1.000
_cell.length_c   1.000
_cell.angle_alpha   90.00
_cell.angle_beta   90.00
_cell.angle_gamma   90.00
#
_symmetry.space_group_name_H-M   'P 1'
#
loop_
_entity.id
_entity.type
_entity.pdbx_description
1 polymer ?
#
loop_
_entity_poly.entity_id
_entity_poly.type
_entity_poly.pdbx_seq_one_letter_code
_entity_poly.pdbx_strand_id
1 'polypeptide(L)'
;MEHNTNQERMREIEIFGIPALFSPNRIATENVYPGLHHYELMSGPTFPDSPRCLTADAGEKFLGTVLSPVKIHLTTDGQREIEPGDLFLDIEAGSYTPAEFEEKYLSPDYGPQADRYGKHD
;
A
#
# COMPACT_ATOMS: atom_id res chain seq x y z
N MET A 1 9.73 -19.60 -14.92
CA MET A 1 9.21 -18.35 -15.49
C MET A 1 9.26 -17.34 -14.37
N GLU A 2 10.27 -16.48 -14.35
CA GLU A 2 10.31 -15.35 -13.43
C GLU A 2 9.17 -14.41 -13.83
N HIS A 3 8.12 -14.37 -13.01
CA HIS A 3 7.08 -13.37 -13.16
C HIS A 3 7.73 -12.03 -12.79
N ASN A 4 7.98 -11.20 -13.79
CA ASN A 4 8.45 -9.83 -13.56
C ASN A 4 7.29 -9.04 -12.95
N THR A 5 7.03 -9.26 -11.66
CA THR A 5 5.97 -8.62 -10.88
C THR A 5 6.10 -7.10 -10.95
N ASN A 6 7.29 -6.59 -11.30
CA ASN A 6 7.53 -5.18 -11.49
C ASN A 6 6.72 -4.49 -12.60
N GLN A 7 6.20 -5.28 -13.55
CA GLN A 7 5.31 -4.78 -14.60
C GLN A 7 3.83 -5.06 -14.35
N GLU A 8 3.48 -5.69 -13.21
CA GLU A 8 2.08 -5.92 -12.88
C GLU A 8 1.41 -4.61 -12.49
N ARG A 9 0.32 -4.28 -13.18
CA ARG A 9 -0.48 -3.09 -12.86
C ARG A 9 -1.34 -3.38 -11.64
N MET A 10 -1.09 -2.61 -10.59
CA MET A 10 -1.79 -2.68 -9.32
C MET A 10 -2.76 -1.52 -9.23
N ARG A 11 -3.88 -1.72 -8.53
CA ARG A 11 -4.87 -0.66 -8.36
C ARG A 11 -4.33 0.41 -7.42
N GLU A 12 -4.46 1.67 -7.78
CA GLU A 12 -4.19 2.75 -6.84
C GLU A 12 -5.32 2.81 -5.82
N ILE A 13 -4.95 2.79 -4.54
CA ILE A 13 -5.82 2.85 -3.38
C ILE A 13 -5.31 3.94 -2.44
N GLU A 14 -6.10 4.33 -1.46
CA GLU A 14 -5.66 5.19 -0.38
C GLU A 14 -5.78 4.46 0.95
N ILE A 15 -4.72 4.49 1.75
CA ILE A 15 -4.70 3.89 3.09
C ILE A 15 -4.06 4.84 4.10
N PHE A 16 -4.76 5.15 5.20
CA PHE A 16 -4.38 6.15 6.19
C PHE A 16 -4.14 7.56 5.60
N GLY A 17 -4.86 7.90 4.53
CA GLY A 17 -4.65 9.15 3.75
C GLY A 17 -3.36 9.14 2.91
N ILE A 18 -2.72 7.98 2.75
CA ILE A 18 -1.52 7.79 1.94
C ILE A 18 -1.91 7.01 0.67
N PRO A 19 -1.59 7.52 -0.53
CA PRO A 19 -1.79 6.77 -1.76
C PRO A 19 -0.87 5.54 -1.75
N ALA A 20 -1.41 4.40 -2.15
CA ALA A 20 -0.71 3.14 -2.19
C ALA A 20 -1.21 2.28 -3.36
N LEU A 21 -0.44 1.26 -3.73
CA LEU A 21 -0.85 0.28 -4.72
C LEU A 21 -1.38 -0.98 -4.04
N PHE A 22 -2.50 -1.49 -4.51
CA PHE A 22 -3.12 -2.73 -4.07
C PHE A 22 -3.02 -3.80 -5.14
N SER A 23 -2.53 -4.98 -4.72
CA SER A 23 -2.60 -6.21 -5.51
C SER A 23 -3.37 -7.29 -4.74
N PRO A 24 -4.32 -7.99 -5.38
CA PRO A 24 -4.95 -9.17 -4.78
C PRO A 24 -3.98 -10.36 -4.68
N ASN A 25 -2.87 -10.35 -5.42
CA ASN A 25 -1.86 -11.41 -5.38
C ASN A 25 -0.83 -11.13 -4.30
N ARG A 26 -0.34 -12.19 -3.63
CA ARG A 26 0.79 -12.09 -2.71
C ARG A 26 2.07 -11.83 -3.49
N ILE A 27 2.73 -10.72 -3.19
CA ILE A 27 3.99 -10.36 -3.81
C ILE A 27 5.11 -10.78 -2.87
N ALA A 28 6.04 -11.59 -3.39
CA ALA A 28 7.18 -12.01 -2.60
C ALA A 28 8.10 -10.81 -2.29
N THR A 29 8.62 -10.76 -1.07
CA THR A 29 9.53 -9.70 -0.59
C THR A 29 10.88 -9.71 -1.32
N GLU A 30 11.19 -10.77 -2.06
CA GLU A 30 12.34 -10.81 -2.97
C GLU A 30 12.15 -9.92 -4.21
N ASN A 31 10.89 -9.62 -4.59
CA ASN A 31 10.55 -8.65 -5.62
C ASN A 31 10.22 -7.28 -5.01
N VAL A 32 11.02 -6.87 -4.02
CA VAL A 32 10.89 -5.56 -3.38
C VAL A 32 11.23 -4.47 -4.38
N TYR A 33 10.26 -3.60 -4.56
CA TYR A 33 10.34 -2.37 -5.33
C TYR A 33 11.29 -1.41 -4.62
N PRO A 34 12.41 -1.02 -5.24
CA PRO A 34 13.36 -0.11 -4.62
C PRO A 34 12.66 1.23 -4.35
N GLY A 35 12.34 1.53 -3.08
CA GLY A 35 11.70 2.79 -2.69
C GLY A 35 10.25 2.67 -2.20
N LEU A 36 9.56 1.53 -2.42
CA LEU A 36 8.24 1.29 -1.86
C LEU A 36 8.30 0.36 -0.65
N HIS A 37 7.43 0.62 0.31
CA HIS A 37 7.22 -0.18 1.50
C HIS A 37 6.12 -1.20 1.26
N HIS A 38 6.47 -2.47 1.45
CA HIS A 38 5.55 -3.60 1.34
C HIS A 38 4.80 -3.85 2.64
N TYR A 39 3.48 -3.99 2.52
CA TYR A 39 2.56 -4.36 3.57
C TYR A 39 1.52 -5.35 3.04
N GLU A 40 0.87 -6.07 3.95
CA GLU A 40 -0.21 -7.01 3.63
C GLU A 40 -1.47 -6.64 4.41
N LEU A 41 -2.61 -6.73 3.74
CA LEU A 41 -3.91 -6.62 4.37
C LEU A 41 -4.28 -7.94 5.02
N MET A 42 -4.65 -7.85 6.29
CA MET A 42 -5.12 -8.96 7.10
C MET A 42 -6.62 -8.83 7.35
N SER A 43 -7.33 -9.95 7.17
CA SER A 43 -8.73 -10.11 7.53
C SER A 43 -8.93 -10.10 9.05
N GLY A 44 -10.00 -9.43 9.50
CA GLY A 44 -10.37 -9.42 10.91
C GLY A 44 -11.04 -10.72 11.36
N PRO A 45 -11.03 -11.04 12.66
CA PRO A 45 -11.69 -12.25 13.19
C PRO A 45 -13.21 -12.25 12.97
N THR A 46 -13.82 -11.06 12.87
CA THR A 46 -15.26 -10.87 12.72
C THR A 46 -15.73 -10.84 11.26
N PHE A 47 -14.87 -10.36 10.35
CA PHE A 47 -15.21 -10.17 8.94
C PHE A 47 -14.05 -10.67 8.08
N PRO A 48 -14.13 -11.93 7.59
CA PRO A 48 -13.06 -12.51 6.77
C PRO A 48 -12.90 -11.80 5.43
N ASP A 49 -13.97 -11.20 4.89
CA ASP A 49 -13.96 -10.52 3.59
C ASP A 49 -13.50 -9.05 3.66
N SER A 50 -13.28 -8.52 4.88
CA SER A 50 -12.93 -7.11 5.06
C SER A 50 -11.52 -6.97 5.62
N PRO A 51 -10.65 -6.18 4.99
CA PRO A 51 -9.38 -5.79 5.59
C PRO A 51 -9.66 -5.01 6.88
N ARG A 52 -9.05 -5.48 7.98
CA ARG A 52 -9.16 -4.84 9.30
C ARG A 52 -7.83 -4.45 9.88
N CYS A 53 -6.75 -5.10 9.46
CA CYS A 53 -5.40 -4.76 9.89
C CYS A 53 -4.46 -4.70 8.69
N LEU A 54 -3.50 -3.78 8.74
CA LEU A 54 -2.33 -3.75 7.88
C LEU A 54 -1.14 -4.30 8.67
N THR A 55 -0.39 -5.23 8.09
CA THR A 55 0.78 -5.86 8.73
C THR A 55 1.92 -5.98 7.73
N ALA A 56 3.12 -6.30 8.18
CA ALA A 56 4.22 -6.68 7.28
C ALA A 56 4.05 -8.10 6.70
N ASP A 57 3.44 -9.01 7.48
CA ASP A 57 3.09 -10.37 7.06
C ASP A 57 1.74 -10.77 7.70
N ALA A 58 0.78 -11.14 6.84
CA ALA A 58 -0.58 -11.54 7.20
C ALA A 58 -0.76 -13.07 7.32
N GLY A 59 0.27 -13.85 6.97
CA GLY A 59 0.22 -15.31 6.99
C GLY A 59 -1.02 -15.90 6.31
N GLU A 60 -1.78 -16.71 7.05
CA GLU A 60 -3.00 -17.37 6.57
C GLU A 60 -4.20 -16.43 6.38
N LYS A 61 -4.15 -15.22 6.95
CA LYS A 61 -5.25 -14.24 6.91
C LYS A 61 -5.06 -13.17 5.81
N PHE A 62 -4.16 -13.43 4.87
CA PHE A 62 -3.84 -12.56 3.75
C PHE A 62 -5.06 -12.26 2.88
N LEU A 63 -5.29 -10.97 2.62
CA LEU A 63 -6.32 -10.48 1.70
C LEU A 63 -5.75 -9.78 0.47
N GLY A 64 -4.53 -9.28 0.55
CA GLY A 64 -3.87 -8.59 -0.55
C GLY A 64 -2.60 -7.89 -0.10
N THR A 65 -1.78 -7.52 -1.06
CA THR A 65 -0.55 -6.77 -0.85
C THR A 65 -0.81 -5.28 -1.09
N VAL A 66 -0.21 -4.44 -0.26
CA VAL A 66 -0.23 -2.99 -0.33
C VAL A 66 1.20 -2.47 -0.42
N LEU A 67 1.49 -1.67 -1.44
CA LEU A 67 2.77 -0.99 -1.61
C LEU A 67 2.58 0.50 -1.39
N SER A 68 3.24 1.04 -0.37
CA SER A 68 3.16 2.46 -0.03
C SER A 68 4.48 3.16 -0.33
N PRO A 69 4.48 4.39 -0.88
CA PRO A 69 5.71 5.17 -1.06
C PRO A 69 6.23 5.70 0.28
N VAL A 70 5.35 5.80 1.29
CA VAL A 70 5.67 6.27 2.63
C VAL A 70 5.62 5.11 3.60
N LYS A 71 6.58 5.08 4.53
CA LYS A 71 6.58 4.10 5.63
C LYS A 71 5.37 4.34 6.54
N ILE A 72 4.44 3.39 6.53
CA ILE A 72 3.32 3.36 7.46
C ILE A 72 3.85 2.86 8.82
N HIS A 73 3.67 3.68 9.85
CA HIS A 73 4.00 3.31 11.22
C HIS A 73 3.03 2.25 11.71
N LEU A 74 3.52 1.01 11.85
CA LEU A 74 2.80 -0.08 12.48
C LEU A 74 2.95 0.01 14.01
N THR A 75 2.04 -0.61 14.75
CA THR A 75 2.16 -0.69 16.22
C THR A 75 3.32 -1.58 16.65
N THR A 76 3.61 -1.66 17.95
CA THR A 76 4.66 -2.54 18.51
C THR A 76 4.47 -4.01 18.13
N ASP A 77 3.25 -4.43 17.87
CA ASP A 77 2.92 -5.80 17.46
C ASP A 77 3.18 -6.06 15.96
N GLY A 78 3.64 -5.04 15.21
CA GLY A 78 3.91 -5.16 13.78
C GLY A 78 2.66 -5.12 12.90
N GLN A 79 1.52 -4.71 13.47
CA GLN A 79 0.25 -4.56 12.79
C GLN A 79 -0.39 -3.21 13.11
N ARG A 80 -1.28 -2.73 12.25
CA ARG A 80 -2.01 -1.47 12.40
C ARG A 80 -3.48 -1.69 12.06
N GLU A 81 -4.36 -1.30 12.96
CA GLU A 81 -5.81 -1.39 12.71
C GLU A 81 -6.22 -0.39 11.62
N ILE A 82 -7.14 -0.81 10.75
CA ILE A 82 -7.72 -0.03 9.66
C ILE A 82 -9.17 0.26 10.06
N GLU A 83 -9.47 1.51 10.37
CA GLU A 83 -10.83 1.93 10.69
C GLU A 83 -11.65 2.16 9.40
N PRO A 84 -12.99 2.10 9.47
CA PRO A 84 -13.83 2.51 8.36
C PRO A 84 -13.57 3.98 8.00
N GLY A 85 -13.03 4.22 6.80
CA GLY A 85 -12.60 5.54 6.34
C GLY A 85 -11.08 5.73 6.30
N ASP A 86 -10.29 4.78 6.81
CA ASP A 86 -8.84 4.77 6.59
C ASP A 86 -8.45 4.13 5.25
N LEU A 87 -9.25 3.21 4.73
CA LEU A 87 -8.96 2.47 3.49
C LEU A 87 -10.01 2.73 2.42
N PHE A 88 -9.55 3.20 1.26
CA PHE A 88 -10.33 3.40 0.06
C PHE A 88 -9.72 2.57 -1.08
N LEU A 89 -10.36 1.45 -1.41
CA LEU A 89 -9.92 0.57 -2.50
C LEU A 89 -10.33 1.08 -3.90
N ASP A 90 -11.29 2.00 -3.96
CA ASP A 90 -11.85 2.53 -5.20
C ASP A 90 -11.82 4.06 -5.12
N ILE A 91 -10.70 4.63 -5.57
CA ILE A 91 -10.48 6.08 -5.64
C ILE A 91 -10.54 6.60 -7.09
N GLU A 92 -11.04 5.79 -8.02
CA GLU A 92 -11.10 6.05 -9.47
C GLU A 92 -9.75 6.45 -10.12
N ALA A 93 -8.63 6.29 -9.41
CA ALA A 93 -7.31 6.72 -9.87
C ALA A 93 -6.68 5.77 -10.91
N GLY A 94 -7.24 4.57 -11.09
CA GLY A 94 -6.81 3.58 -12.08
C GLY A 94 -5.79 2.57 -11.55
N SER A 95 -5.04 1.95 -12.46
CA SER A 95 -4.01 0.96 -12.12
C SER A 95 -2.66 1.35 -12.68
N TYR A 96 -1.63 1.32 -11.83
CA TYR A 96 -0.25 1.70 -12.16
C TYR A 96 0.71 0.56 -11.85
N THR A 97 1.82 0.52 -12.57
CA THR A 97 2.95 -0.29 -12.13
C THR A 97 3.65 0.36 -10.94
N PRO A 98 4.31 -0.42 -10.08
CA PRO A 98 5.09 0.14 -8.98
C PRO A 98 6.16 1.13 -9.40
N ALA A 99 6.78 0.93 -10.56
CA ALA A 99 7.74 1.89 -11.13
C ALA A 99 7.07 3.23 -11.51
N GLU A 100 5.91 3.19 -12.18
CA GLU A 100 5.15 4.42 -12.50
C GLU A 100 4.69 5.16 -11.24
N PHE A 101 4.27 4.40 -10.22
CA PHE A 101 3.81 4.96 -8.97
C PHE A 101 4.96 5.55 -8.15
N GLU A 102 6.10 4.85 -8.06
CA GLU A 102 7.34 5.40 -7.49
C GLU A 102 7.73 6.69 -8.22
N GLU A 103 7.71 6.71 -9.56
CA GLU A 103 8.06 7.90 -10.32
C GLU A 103 7.11 9.08 -10.00
N LYS A 104 5.80 8.82 -9.87
CA LYS A 104 4.78 9.82 -9.58
C LYS A 104 4.88 10.41 -8.16
N TYR A 105 5.26 9.61 -7.17
CA TYR A 105 5.21 10.02 -5.75
C TYR A 105 6.60 10.21 -5.09
N LEU A 106 7.66 9.62 -5.65
CA LEU A 106 9.02 9.62 -5.08
C LEU A 106 10.06 10.28 -6.00
N SER A 107 9.75 10.62 -7.26
CA SER A 107 10.73 11.30 -8.12
C SER A 107 11.10 12.70 -7.59
N PRO A 108 12.40 13.02 -7.48
CA PRO A 108 12.86 14.33 -7.02
C PRO A 108 12.60 15.47 -8.03
N ASP A 109 12.27 15.15 -9.28
CA ASP A 109 11.90 16.13 -10.31
C ASP A 109 10.46 16.66 -10.12
N TYR A 110 9.66 16.00 -9.27
CA TYR A 110 8.36 16.50 -8.83
C TYR A 110 8.54 17.55 -7.70
N GLY A 111 9.00 18.73 -8.09
CA GLY A 111 9.07 19.92 -7.23
C GLY A 111 7.69 20.35 -6.67
N PRO A 112 7.69 21.26 -5.69
CA PRO A 112 7.05 21.10 -4.38
C PRO A 112 5.52 20.96 -4.44
N GLN A 113 5.02 19.76 -4.12
CA GLN A 113 3.67 19.57 -3.59
C GLN A 113 3.70 18.90 -2.21
N ALA A 114 4.79 19.11 -1.47
CA ALA A 114 4.93 18.75 -0.06
C ALA A 114 4.09 19.64 0.89
N ASP A 115 3.34 20.61 0.35
CA ASP A 115 2.48 21.54 1.11
C ASP A 115 1.02 21.06 1.30
N ARG A 116 0.66 19.82 0.91
CA ARG A 116 -0.71 19.32 1.13
C ARG A 116 -0.93 18.48 2.38
N TYR A 117 0.12 18.03 3.06
CA TYR A 117 -0.02 17.18 4.26
C TYR A 117 0.64 17.73 5.53
N GLY A 118 1.28 18.91 5.45
CA GLY A 118 1.71 19.67 6.61
C GLY A 118 0.64 20.68 6.98
N LYS A 119 -0.15 20.43 8.04
CA LYS A 119 -0.89 21.51 8.68
C LYS A 119 0.12 22.58 9.13
N HIS A 120 -0.01 23.78 8.58
CA HIS A 120 0.59 24.98 9.16
C HIS A 120 -0.31 25.38 10.33
N ASP A 121 0.22 25.30 11.55
CA ASP A 121 -0.26 26.09 12.68
C ASP A 121 0.61 27.34 12.79
#